data_AF-A0AAF0FNB3-F1
#
_entry.id   AF-A0AAF0FNB3-F1
#
_cell.length_a   1.000
_cell.length_b   1.000
_cell.length_c   1.000
_cell.angle_alpha   90.00
_cell.angle_beta   90.00
_cell.angle_gamma   90.00
#
_symmetry.space_group_name_H-M   'P 1'
#
loop_
_entity.id
_entity.type
_entity.pdbx_description
1 polymer ?
#
loop_
_entity_poly.entity_id
_entity_poly.type
_entity_poly.pdbx_seq_one_letter_code
_entity_poly.pdbx_strand_id
1 'polypeptide(L)'
;MSLEIAKKDLEDYMAGIKKDMPKISGNVAHMIASMLIGYRTGLYDRAIGRADKILGKIEKDESKSALKCAVSIIRAHSIELLPSQKSIRSEFNWEGHDPTKTFGVKLPEEKDCTFKPEDEKFYAIKLSKDEIKVPLEFKRDNALIFAYSTAYLFSIEDQRPLEEQVLGYVLQRIEYYQKEDA
;
A
#
# COMPACT_ATOMS: atom_id res chain seq x y z
N MET A 1 3.94 3.32 25.18
CA MET A 1 2.93 4.39 25.22
C MET A 1 2.62 4.92 23.82
N SER A 2 3.61 5.29 22.99
CA SER A 2 3.36 5.86 21.65
C SER A 2 2.70 4.91 20.62
N LEU A 3 3.08 3.62 20.57
CA LEU A 3 2.49 2.66 19.62
C LEU A 3 1.02 2.30 19.91
N GLU A 4 0.61 2.33 21.18
CA GLU A 4 -0.79 2.07 21.56
C GLU A 4 -1.72 3.21 21.12
N ILE A 5 -1.23 4.45 21.18
CA ILE A 5 -1.94 5.63 20.69
C ILE A 5 -2.07 5.56 19.16
N ALA A 6 -0.98 5.29 18.45
CA ALA A 6 -1.00 5.11 17.00
C ALA A 6 -1.95 3.97 16.55
N LYS A 7 -2.03 2.89 17.33
CA LYS A 7 -2.96 1.79 17.06
C LYS A 7 -4.41 2.22 17.24
N LYS A 8 -4.71 2.94 18.31
CA LYS A 8 -6.05 3.49 18.55
C LYS A 8 -6.46 4.44 17.42
N ASP A 9 -5.57 5.32 16.99
CA ASP A 9 -5.83 6.26 15.89
C ASP A 9 -6.11 5.54 14.57
N LEU A 10 -5.40 4.44 14.30
CA LEU A 10 -5.66 3.59 13.15
C LEU A 10 -7.05 2.92 13.23
N GLU A 11 -7.43 2.42 14.40
CA GLU A 11 -8.75 1.81 14.63
C GLU A 11 -9.88 2.84 14.49
N ASP A 12 -9.71 4.04 15.04
CA ASP A 12 -10.66 5.16 14.92
C ASP A 12 -10.80 5.62 13.46
N TYR A 13 -9.68 5.70 12.73
CA TYR A 13 -9.67 5.96 11.29
C TYR A 13 -10.42 4.88 10.51
N MET A 14 -10.11 3.61 10.76
CA MET A 14 -10.78 2.47 10.12
C MET A 14 -12.28 2.49 10.38
N ALA A 15 -12.70 2.81 11.60
CA ALA A 15 -14.11 2.92 11.97
C ALA A 15 -14.82 4.06 11.23
N GLY A 16 -14.17 5.21 11.10
CA GLY A 16 -14.70 6.38 10.38
C GLY A 16 -14.86 6.13 8.88
N ILE A 17 -13.85 5.54 8.25
CA ILE A 17 -13.81 5.40 6.79
C ILE A 17 -14.57 4.18 6.26
N LYS A 18 -14.90 3.22 7.13
CA LYS A 18 -15.56 1.96 6.74
C LYS A 18 -16.82 2.15 5.89
N LYS A 19 -17.57 3.23 6.10
CA LYS A 19 -18.79 3.54 5.33
C LYS A 19 -18.50 4.10 3.94
N ASP A 20 -17.42 4.86 3.81
CA ASP A 20 -17.01 5.53 2.57
C ASP A 20 -16.05 4.68 1.74
N MET A 21 -15.56 3.56 2.29
CA MET A 21 -14.68 2.66 1.56
C MET A 21 -15.37 2.01 0.36
N PRO A 22 -14.67 1.91 -0.78
CA PRO A 22 -15.20 1.19 -1.93
C PRO A 22 -15.41 -0.28 -1.57
N LYS A 23 -16.60 -0.81 -1.89
CA LYS A 23 -16.85 -2.25 -1.77
C LYS A 23 -15.99 -2.99 -2.79
N ILE A 24 -15.04 -3.77 -2.29
CA ILE A 24 -14.17 -4.64 -3.10
C ILE A 24 -14.51 -6.11 -2.85
N SER A 25 -14.20 -6.96 -3.82
CA SER A 25 -14.31 -8.41 -3.63
C SER A 25 -13.19 -8.93 -2.75
N GLY A 26 -13.43 -10.01 -2.01
CA GLY A 26 -12.41 -10.63 -1.15
C GLY A 26 -11.13 -11.01 -1.91
N ASN A 27 -11.24 -11.41 -3.19
CA ASN A 27 -10.08 -11.68 -4.04
C ASN A 27 -9.22 -10.42 -4.27
N VAL A 28 -9.85 -9.26 -4.53
CA VAL A 28 -9.14 -7.98 -4.67
C VAL A 28 -8.49 -7.57 -3.35
N ALA A 29 -9.20 -7.74 -2.23
CA ALA A 29 -8.66 -7.48 -0.90
C ALA A 29 -7.43 -8.36 -0.60
N HIS A 30 -7.48 -9.65 -0.94
CA HIS A 30 -6.36 -10.58 -0.79
C HIS A 30 -5.15 -10.18 -1.64
N MET A 31 -5.36 -9.72 -2.88
CA MET A 31 -4.25 -9.23 -3.70
C MET A 31 -3.63 -7.96 -3.11
N ILE A 32 -4.41 -7.06 -2.51
CA ILE A 32 -3.89 -5.87 -1.82
C ILE A 32 -3.08 -6.29 -0.60
N ALA A 33 -3.56 -7.25 0.19
CA ALA A 33 -2.81 -7.78 1.34
C ALA A 33 -1.47 -8.37 0.90
N SER A 34 -1.49 -9.24 -0.12
CA SER A 34 -0.28 -9.83 -0.72
C SER A 34 0.69 -8.77 -1.26
N MET A 35 0.17 -7.70 -1.87
CA MET A 35 0.98 -6.59 -2.37
C MET A 35 1.69 -5.86 -1.21
N LEU A 36 0.97 -5.55 -0.13
CA LEU A 36 1.53 -4.86 1.04
C LEU A 36 2.59 -5.70 1.75
N ILE A 37 2.34 -7.00 1.93
CA ILE A 37 3.31 -7.93 2.52
C ILE A 37 4.56 -8.00 1.63
N GLY A 38 4.39 -8.15 0.31
CA GLY A 38 5.52 -8.17 -0.64
C GLY A 38 6.34 -6.89 -0.58
N TYR A 39 5.67 -5.74 -0.57
CA TYR A 39 6.31 -4.43 -0.45
C TYR A 39 7.11 -4.30 0.85
N ARG A 40 6.53 -4.70 1.99
CA ARG A 40 7.18 -4.60 3.31
C ARG A 40 8.38 -5.54 3.48
N THR A 41 8.31 -6.72 2.86
CA THR A 41 9.36 -7.75 2.92
C THR A 41 10.48 -7.54 1.89
N GLY A 42 10.41 -6.48 1.09
CA GLY A 42 11.42 -6.19 0.06
C GLY A 42 11.28 -7.05 -1.21
N LEU A 43 10.13 -7.71 -1.39
CA LEU A 43 9.77 -8.47 -2.59
C LEU A 43 9.01 -7.55 -3.57
N TYR A 44 9.69 -6.50 -4.02
CA TYR A 44 9.08 -5.43 -4.83
C TYR A 44 8.57 -5.93 -6.18
N ASP A 45 9.26 -6.87 -6.82
CA ASP A 45 8.79 -7.55 -8.03
C ASP A 45 7.40 -8.18 -7.87
N ARG A 46 7.15 -8.82 -6.72
CA ARG A 46 5.85 -9.41 -6.39
C ARG A 46 4.82 -8.33 -6.09
N ALA A 47 5.22 -7.27 -5.39
CA ALA A 47 4.33 -6.15 -5.10
C ALA A 47 3.84 -5.49 -6.41
N ILE A 48 4.74 -5.23 -7.36
CA ILE A 48 4.42 -4.66 -8.68
C ILE A 48 3.47 -5.59 -9.44
N GLY A 49 3.80 -6.88 -9.55
CA GLY A 49 2.95 -7.84 -10.27
C GLY A 49 1.56 -8.01 -9.65
N ARG A 50 1.40 -7.82 -8.34
CA ARG A 50 0.09 -7.80 -7.67
C ARG A 50 -0.63 -6.47 -7.91
N ALA A 51 0.07 -5.35 -7.87
CA ALA A 51 -0.49 -4.04 -8.18
C ALA A 51 -1.08 -3.99 -9.60
N ASP A 52 -0.37 -4.51 -10.61
CA ASP A 52 -0.85 -4.57 -11.99
C ASP A 52 -2.16 -5.38 -12.11
N LYS A 53 -2.24 -6.53 -11.42
CA LYS A 53 -3.45 -7.36 -11.39
C LYS A 53 -4.62 -6.67 -10.71
N ILE A 54 -4.35 -5.91 -9.64
CA ILE A 54 -5.38 -5.13 -8.95
C ILE A 54 -5.89 -4.05 -9.89
N LEU A 55 -5.00 -3.24 -10.47
CA LEU A 55 -5.34 -2.15 -11.38
C LEU A 55 -6.17 -2.65 -12.57
N GLY A 56 -5.81 -3.76 -13.20
CA GLY A 56 -6.59 -4.34 -14.30
C GLY A 56 -7.99 -4.85 -13.89
N LYS A 57 -8.19 -5.22 -12.63
CA LYS A 57 -9.52 -5.65 -12.13
C LYS A 57 -10.41 -4.48 -11.71
N ILE A 58 -9.84 -3.39 -11.23
CA ILE A 58 -10.61 -2.23 -10.75
C ILE A 58 -10.74 -1.13 -11.80
N GLU A 59 -10.05 -1.23 -12.94
CA GLU A 59 -9.89 -0.18 -13.96
C GLU A 59 -11.19 0.54 -14.38
N LYS A 60 -12.31 -0.18 -14.48
CA LYS A 60 -13.60 0.35 -14.95
C LYS A 60 -14.45 1.03 -13.87
N ASP A 61 -14.06 0.93 -12.60
CA ASP A 61 -14.90 1.39 -11.50
C ASP A 61 -14.42 2.75 -10.96
N GLU A 62 -15.20 3.81 -11.19
CA GLU A 62 -14.90 5.17 -10.73
C GLU A 62 -14.99 5.30 -9.20
N SER A 63 -15.83 4.50 -8.54
CA SER A 63 -15.94 4.49 -7.08
C SER A 63 -14.66 4.02 -6.38
N LYS A 64 -13.75 3.40 -7.14
CA LYS A 64 -12.46 2.87 -6.68
C LYS A 64 -11.28 3.78 -7.06
N SER A 65 -11.53 5.02 -7.46
CA SER A 65 -10.49 5.99 -7.85
C SER A 65 -9.40 6.17 -6.78
N ALA A 66 -9.80 6.39 -5.52
CA ALA A 66 -8.86 6.54 -4.41
C ALA A 66 -8.01 5.28 -4.18
N LEU A 67 -8.61 4.10 -4.33
CA LEU A 67 -7.90 2.83 -4.19
C LEU A 67 -6.95 2.57 -5.36
N LYS A 68 -7.34 2.91 -6.59
CA LYS A 68 -6.43 2.90 -7.75
C LYS A 68 -5.23 3.78 -7.49
N CYS A 69 -5.47 5.01 -7.01
CA CYS A 69 -4.42 5.96 -6.70
C CYS A 69 -3.43 5.39 -5.66
N ALA A 70 -3.95 4.86 -4.54
CA ALA A 70 -3.12 4.26 -3.50
C ALA A 70 -2.27 3.10 -4.03
N VAL A 71 -2.87 2.19 -4.81
CA VAL A 71 -2.15 1.05 -5.40
C VAL A 71 -1.09 1.52 -6.40
N SER A 72 -1.39 2.53 -7.23
CA SER A 72 -0.43 3.12 -8.17
C SER A 72 0.76 3.77 -7.45
N ILE A 73 0.53 4.49 -6.34
CA ILE A 73 1.62 5.11 -5.54
C ILE A 73 2.55 4.03 -4.96
N ILE A 74 1.97 2.97 -4.35
CA ILE A 74 2.76 1.87 -3.79
C ILE A 74 3.54 1.14 -4.89
N ARG A 75 2.92 0.97 -6.06
CA ARG A 75 3.57 0.38 -7.24
C ARG A 75 4.73 1.22 -7.74
N ALA A 76 4.56 2.52 -7.93
CA ALA A 76 5.61 3.44 -8.38
C ALA A 76 6.82 3.37 -7.44
N HIS A 77 6.58 3.46 -6.14
CA HIS A 77 7.65 3.35 -5.15
C HIS A 77 8.29 1.94 -5.11
N SER A 78 7.52 0.88 -5.39
CA SER A 78 8.09 -0.47 -5.53
C SER A 78 9.03 -0.57 -6.74
N ILE A 79 8.75 0.17 -7.83
CA ILE A 79 9.61 0.22 -9.02
C ILE A 79 10.92 0.95 -8.69
N GLU A 80 10.85 2.08 -8.00
CA GLU A 80 12.02 2.81 -7.53
C GLU A 80 12.91 1.96 -6.61
N LEU A 81 12.30 1.13 -5.76
CA LEU A 81 13.02 0.25 -4.84
C LEU A 81 13.48 -1.06 -5.48
N LEU A 82 13.00 -1.40 -6.68
CA LEU A 82 13.34 -2.66 -7.36
C LEU A 82 14.85 -2.89 -7.51
N PRO A 83 15.69 -1.90 -7.88
CA PRO A 83 17.15 -2.08 -7.96
C PRO A 83 17.81 -2.41 -6.61
N SER A 84 17.17 -2.04 -5.49
CA SER A 84 17.67 -2.30 -4.14
C SER A 84 17.30 -3.70 -3.62
N GLN A 85 16.46 -4.45 -4.36
CA GLN A 85 16.01 -5.78 -3.97
C GLN A 85 17.18 -6.78 -3.94
N LYS A 86 17.71 -7.03 -2.75
CA LYS A 86 18.70 -8.09 -2.50
C LYS A 86 18.01 -9.44 -2.40
N SER A 87 17.65 -10.00 -3.55
CA SER A 87 17.07 -11.32 -3.63
C SER A 87 18.17 -12.36 -3.81
N ILE A 88 18.37 -13.24 -2.81
CA ILE A 88 19.04 -14.53 -3.03
C ILE A 88 18.02 -15.39 -3.81
N ARG A 89 17.93 -15.21 -5.13
CA ARG A 89 17.15 -16.09 -5.99
C ARG A 89 18.11 -16.98 -6.75
N SER A 90 17.86 -18.29 -6.68
CA SER A 90 18.33 -19.21 -7.71
C SER A 90 17.81 -18.71 -9.05
N GLU A 91 18.67 -18.65 -10.06
CA GLU A 91 18.35 -18.32 -11.46
C GLU A 91 17.35 -19.32 -12.08
N PHE A 92 17.00 -20.37 -11.35
CA PHE A 92 16.17 -21.47 -11.79
C PHE A 92 15.02 -21.71 -10.80
N ASN A 93 13.78 -21.69 -11.30
CA ASN A 93 12.71 -22.46 -10.68
C ASN A 93 12.81 -23.94 -11.13
N TRP A 94 12.01 -24.84 -10.54
CA TRP A 94 11.99 -26.27 -10.88
C TRP A 94 11.57 -26.57 -12.34
N GLU A 95 11.06 -25.55 -13.05
CA GLU A 95 10.62 -25.60 -14.44
C GLU A 95 11.64 -24.96 -15.41
N GLY A 96 12.80 -24.50 -14.91
CA GLY A 96 13.82 -23.82 -15.71
C GLY A 96 13.43 -22.42 -16.19
N HIS A 97 12.34 -21.86 -15.69
CA HIS A 97 11.96 -20.48 -15.91
C HIS A 97 12.72 -19.58 -14.93
N ASP A 98 13.18 -18.44 -15.44
CA ASP A 98 13.77 -17.39 -14.63
C ASP A 98 12.66 -16.38 -14.26
N PRO A 99 12.01 -16.50 -13.09
CA PRO A 99 10.99 -15.54 -12.68
C PRO A 99 11.57 -14.14 -12.43
N THR A 100 12.89 -13.96 -12.40
CA THR A 100 13.51 -12.63 -12.31
C THR A 100 13.42 -11.87 -13.64
N LYS A 101 13.21 -12.56 -14.77
CA LYS A 101 12.99 -11.96 -16.10
C LYS A 101 11.54 -11.59 -16.40
N THR A 102 10.59 -11.78 -15.47
CA THR A 102 9.20 -11.34 -15.71
C THR A 102 9.12 -9.82 -15.93
N PHE A 103 10.05 -9.05 -15.34
CA PHE A 103 10.33 -7.65 -15.67
C PHE A 103 11.69 -7.54 -16.34
N GLY A 104 11.85 -8.16 -17.52
CA GLY A 104 13.04 -8.01 -18.33
C GLY A 104 13.18 -6.56 -18.79
N VAL A 105 14.14 -5.82 -18.23
CA VAL A 105 14.72 -4.55 -18.75
C VAL A 105 13.74 -3.38 -18.97
N LYS A 106 12.42 -3.58 -18.92
CA LYS A 106 11.40 -2.55 -19.03
C LYS A 106 10.91 -2.22 -17.64
N LEU A 107 11.29 -1.04 -17.14
CA LEU A 107 10.63 -0.46 -15.98
C LEU A 107 9.13 -0.39 -16.30
N PRO A 108 8.26 -0.83 -15.40
CA PRO A 108 6.82 -0.71 -15.62
C PRO A 108 6.48 0.77 -15.77
N GLU A 109 5.62 1.12 -16.72
CA GLU A 109 5.24 2.52 -16.96
C GLU A 109 4.78 3.18 -15.65
N GLU A 110 5.36 4.35 -15.33
CA GLU A 110 4.98 5.17 -14.20
C GLU A 110 3.58 5.73 -14.45
N LYS A 111 2.58 5.09 -13.85
CA LYS A 111 1.24 5.67 -13.75
C LYS A 111 1.19 6.51 -12.49
N ASP A 112 1.69 7.74 -12.59
CA ASP A 112 1.60 8.72 -11.52
C ASP A 112 0.14 9.06 -11.26
N CYS A 113 -0.37 8.61 -10.13
CA CYS A 113 -1.66 9.02 -9.62
C CYS A 113 -1.40 9.91 -8.40
N THR A 114 -1.85 11.16 -8.49
CA THR A 114 -1.91 12.05 -7.33
C THR A 114 -3.34 12.05 -6.81
N PHE A 115 -3.50 11.83 -5.49
CA PHE A 115 -4.79 11.99 -4.82
C PHE A 115 -5.38 13.36 -5.15
N LYS A 116 -6.63 13.37 -5.61
CA LYS A 116 -7.35 14.61 -5.90
C LYS A 116 -7.74 15.28 -4.59
N PRO A 117 -8.04 16.60 -4.58
CA PRO A 117 -8.53 17.27 -3.37
C PRO A 117 -9.81 16.63 -2.79
N GLU A 118 -10.60 15.95 -3.61
CA GLU A 118 -11.78 15.18 -3.18
C GLU A 118 -11.42 13.93 -2.34
N ASP A 119 -10.20 13.41 -2.51
CA ASP A 119 -9.69 12.24 -1.82
C ASP A 119 -9.07 12.57 -0.45
N GLU A 120 -9.02 13.86 -0.04
CA GLU A 120 -8.55 14.29 1.29
C GLU A 120 -9.32 13.60 2.43
N LYS A 121 -10.56 13.16 2.17
CA LYS A 121 -11.38 12.35 3.09
C LYS A 121 -10.77 10.98 3.42
N PHE A 122 -9.93 10.46 2.54
CA PHE A 122 -9.27 9.16 2.72
C PHE A 122 -7.93 9.24 3.43
N TYR A 123 -7.44 10.44 3.77
CA TYR A 123 -6.20 10.58 4.53
C TYR A 123 -6.38 10.15 5.99
N ALA A 124 -5.51 9.24 6.40
CA ALA A 124 -5.42 8.79 7.78
C ALA A 124 -4.68 9.79 8.66
N ILE A 125 -3.66 10.44 8.10
CA ILE A 125 -2.88 11.46 8.77
C ILE A 125 -3.41 12.82 8.32
N LYS A 126 -3.92 13.61 9.26
CA LYS A 126 -4.49 14.95 9.01
C LYS A 126 -3.49 16.03 9.45
N LEU A 127 -2.44 16.22 8.65
CA LEU A 127 -1.47 17.31 8.83
C LEU A 127 -1.88 18.54 8.03
N SER A 128 -1.60 19.74 8.55
CA SER A 128 -1.85 20.98 7.82
C SER A 128 -0.87 21.11 6.66
N LYS A 129 -1.28 21.77 5.55
CA LYS A 129 -0.46 21.90 4.33
C LYS A 129 0.90 22.57 4.57
N ASP A 130 1.00 23.39 5.62
CA ASP A 130 2.23 24.08 6.03
C ASP A 130 3.22 23.21 6.83
N GLU A 131 2.79 22.07 7.37
CA GLU A 131 3.63 21.14 8.15
C GLU A 131 4.21 20.01 7.30
N ILE A 132 3.78 19.90 6.03
CA ILE A 132 4.20 18.83 5.11
C ILE A 132 5.60 19.12 4.58
N LYS A 133 6.62 18.56 5.25
CA LYS A 133 8.03 18.68 4.82
C LYS A 133 8.31 17.99 3.49
N VAL A 134 7.72 16.81 3.25
CA VAL A 134 7.91 16.04 2.01
C VAL A 134 6.55 15.52 1.49
N PRO A 135 5.94 16.20 0.50
CA PRO A 135 4.60 15.86 0.01
C PRO A 135 4.47 14.45 -0.60
N LEU A 136 5.54 13.92 -1.18
CA LEU A 136 5.55 12.59 -1.79
C LEU A 136 5.50 11.47 -0.74
N GLU A 137 6.29 11.59 0.33
CA GLU A 137 6.31 10.63 1.44
C GLU A 137 5.00 10.63 2.21
N PHE A 138 4.45 11.82 2.46
CA PHE A 138 3.15 11.97 3.11
C PHE A 138 2.02 11.31 2.32
N LYS A 139 1.99 11.48 1.00
CA LYS A 139 1.00 10.82 0.11
C LYS A 139 1.19 9.30 0.10
N ARG A 140 2.44 8.83 0.06
CA ARG A 140 2.77 7.39 0.11
C ARG A 140 2.31 6.76 1.42
N ASP A 141 2.57 7.41 2.53
CA ASP A 141 2.24 6.86 3.85
C ASP A 141 0.72 6.82 4.06
N ASN A 142 -0.01 7.84 3.61
CA ASN A 142 -1.48 7.79 3.55
C ASN A 142 -2.01 6.71 2.59
N ALA A 143 -1.39 6.54 1.41
CA ALA A 143 -1.75 5.45 0.50
C ALA A 143 -1.56 4.06 1.14
N LEU A 144 -0.47 3.86 1.88
CA LEU A 144 -0.18 2.62 2.59
C LEU A 144 -1.21 2.35 3.69
N ILE A 145 -1.54 3.35 4.51
CA ILE A 145 -2.55 3.21 5.57
C ILE A 145 -3.93 2.91 4.98
N PHE A 146 -4.31 3.59 3.90
CA PHE A 146 -5.59 3.36 3.22
C PHE A 146 -5.67 1.97 2.58
N ALA A 147 -4.60 1.53 1.89
CA ALA A 147 -4.53 0.19 1.31
C ALA A 147 -4.54 -0.91 2.38
N TYR A 148 -3.82 -0.72 3.48
CA TYR A 148 -3.83 -1.62 4.64
C TYR A 148 -5.24 -1.74 5.21
N SER A 149 -5.90 -0.60 5.42
CA SER A 149 -7.23 -0.56 6.00
C SER A 149 -8.26 -1.26 5.13
N THR A 150 -8.14 -1.07 3.81
CA THR A 150 -8.98 -1.74 2.82
C THR A 150 -8.75 -3.25 2.84
N ALA A 151 -7.50 -3.71 2.85
CA ALA A 151 -7.19 -5.13 2.90
C ALA A 151 -7.68 -5.79 4.20
N TYR A 152 -7.48 -5.12 5.34
CA TYR A 152 -7.87 -5.62 6.66
C TYR A 152 -9.40 -5.74 6.82
N LEU A 153 -10.17 -4.79 6.28
CA LEU A 153 -11.63 -4.80 6.39
C LEU A 153 -12.30 -5.79 5.43
N PHE A 154 -11.72 -6.04 4.26
CA PHE A 154 -12.35 -6.86 3.22
C PHE A 154 -11.72 -8.24 3.01
N SER A 155 -10.52 -8.51 3.56
CA SER A 155 -9.88 -9.84 3.53
C SER A 155 -9.73 -10.41 4.94
N ILE A 156 -10.74 -11.17 5.39
CA ILE A 156 -10.71 -11.83 6.71
C ILE A 156 -9.56 -12.84 6.79
N GLU A 157 -9.28 -13.55 5.70
CA GLU A 157 -8.23 -14.58 5.63
C GLU A 157 -6.82 -13.98 5.81
N ASP A 158 -6.60 -12.74 5.38
CA ASP A 158 -5.29 -12.09 5.45
C ASP A 158 -5.13 -11.16 6.66
N GLN A 159 -6.10 -11.05 7.56
CA GLN A 159 -6.01 -10.17 8.74
C GLN A 159 -4.77 -10.49 9.58
N ARG A 160 -4.57 -11.77 9.89
CA ARG A 160 -3.43 -12.21 10.71
C ARG A 160 -2.07 -11.98 10.02
N PRO A 161 -1.87 -12.38 8.75
CA PRO A 161 -0.65 -12.00 8.00
C PRO A 161 -0.41 -10.49 7.95
N LEU A 162 -1.46 -9.69 7.81
CA LEU A 162 -1.36 -8.22 7.79
C LEU A 162 -0.93 -7.67 9.15
N GLU A 163 -1.47 -8.18 10.25
CA GLU A 163 -1.07 -7.83 11.61
C GLU A 163 0.40 -8.18 11.88
N GLU A 164 0.83 -9.37 11.48
CA GLU A 164 2.18 -9.85 11.76
C GLU A 164 3.24 -9.13 10.90
N GLN A 165 2.96 -8.90 9.62
CA GLN A 165 3.96 -8.43 8.67
C GLN A 165 3.89 -6.92 8.42
N VAL A 166 2.70 -6.32 8.43
CA VAL A 166 2.47 -4.96 7.90
C VAL A 166 2.06 -3.97 8.99
N LEU A 167 1.30 -4.37 10.00
CA LEU A 167 0.77 -3.45 11.02
C LEU A 167 1.87 -2.67 11.73
N GLY A 168 2.94 -3.33 12.19
CA GLY A 168 4.05 -2.65 12.85
C GLY A 168 4.69 -1.56 11.98
N TYR A 169 4.74 -1.77 10.67
CA TYR A 169 5.25 -0.77 9.72
C TYR A 169 4.28 0.41 9.54
N VAL A 170 2.97 0.14 9.50
CA VAL A 170 1.93 1.18 9.42
C VAL A 170 1.92 2.04 10.68
N LEU A 171 2.01 1.43 11.86
CA LEU A 171 2.03 2.14 13.14
C LEU A 171 3.26 3.04 13.28
N GLN A 172 4.43 2.59 12.83
CA GLN A 172 5.64 3.41 12.82
C GLN A 172 5.49 4.68 11.97
N ARG A 173 4.75 4.61 10.85
CA ARG A 173 4.47 5.79 10.03
C ARG A 173 3.55 6.76 10.74
N ILE A 174 2.47 6.27 11.35
CA ILE A 174 1.56 7.12 12.13
C ILE A 174 2.30 7.80 13.29
N GLU A 175 3.14 7.05 14.02
CA GLU A 175 3.94 7.58 15.12
C GLU A 175 4.97 8.63 14.66
N TYR A 176 5.57 8.46 13.47
CA TYR A 176 6.53 9.41 12.92
C TYR A 176 5.91 10.81 12.79
N TYR A 177 4.70 10.90 12.25
CA TYR A 177 4.00 12.17 12.09
C TYR A 177 3.49 12.73 13.43
N GLN A 178 3.02 11.88 14.35
CA GLN A 178 2.63 12.31 15.69
C GLN A 178 3.77 12.93 16.50
N LYS A 179 5.01 12.47 16.28
CA LYS A 179 6.21 13.05 16.92
C LYS A 179 6.67 14.35 16.28
N GLU A 180 6.31 14.59 15.03
CA GLU A 180 6.59 15.89 14.39
C GLU A 180 5.61 16.98 14.85
N ASP A 181 4.42 16.61 15.34
CA ASP A 181 3.41 17.49 15.95
C ASP A 181 3.64 17.80 17.46
N ALA A 182 4.68 17.23 18.09
CA ALA A 182 4.98 17.37 19.53
C ALA A 182 6.25 18.18 19.81
#